data_AF-A0A9P6BHX6-F1
#
_entry.id   AF-A0A9P6BHX6-F1
#
_cell.length_a   1.000
_cell.length_b   1.000
_cell.length_c   1.000
_cell.angle_alpha   90.00
_cell.angle_beta   90.00
_cell.angle_gamma   90.00
#
_symmetry.space_group_name_H-M   'P 1'
#
loop_
_entity.id
_entity.type
_entity.pdbx_description
1 polymer ?
#
loop_
_entity_poly.entity_id
_entity_poly.type
_entity_poly.pdbx_seq_one_letter_code
_entity_poly.pdbx_strand_id
1 'polypeptide(L)' 'MATLYSVTVKDINAHDFNRAYAAYLKRSGKLEIPKWVDLVKTGTNKELAPYDPDWFYVRA' A
#
# COMPACT_ATOMS: atom_id res chain seq x y z
N MET A 1 9.07 -28.26 -2.88
CA MET A 1 10.48 -27.79 -2.79
C MET A 1 10.52 -26.62 -1.82
N ALA A 2 10.66 -26.91 -0.53
CA ALA A 2 10.84 -25.90 0.50
C ALA A 2 12.34 -25.70 0.67
N THR A 3 12.84 -24.65 0.07
CA THR A 3 14.21 -24.22 0.22
C THR A 3 14.37 -23.46 1.54
N LEU A 4 15.30 -23.94 2.36
CA LEU A 4 15.68 -23.44 3.68
C LEU A 4 16.48 -22.12 3.61
N TYR A 5 15.93 -21.10 2.96
CA TYR A 5 16.46 -19.74 3.05
C TYR A 5 15.43 -18.82 3.67
N SER A 6 15.84 -18.12 4.73
CA SER A 6 15.07 -17.01 5.29
C SER A 6 15.00 -15.91 4.23
N VAL A 7 13.87 -15.78 3.56
CA VAL A 7 13.61 -14.66 2.65
C VAL A 7 13.32 -13.44 3.50
N THR A 8 14.13 -12.40 3.35
CA THR A 8 13.94 -11.12 4.03
C THR A 8 13.20 -10.15 3.12
N VAL A 9 12.62 -9.09 3.70
CA VAL A 9 11.91 -8.04 2.93
C VAL A 9 12.81 -7.39 1.87
N LYS A 10 14.13 -7.39 2.09
CA LYS A 10 15.11 -6.79 1.18
C LYS A 10 15.38 -7.63 -0.07
N ASP A 11 15.03 -8.91 -0.06
CA ASP A 11 15.28 -9.84 -1.17
C ASP A 11 14.15 -9.82 -2.23
N ILE A 12 13.09 -9.06 -1.96
CA ILE A 12 11.87 -9.02 -2.76
C ILE A 12 11.79 -7.68 -3.49
N ASN A 13 11.22 -7.68 -4.70
CA ASN A 13 10.91 -6.45 -5.40
C ASN A 13 9.91 -5.60 -4.57
N ALA A 14 10.27 -4.34 -4.31
CA ALA A 14 9.47 -3.44 -3.51
C ALA A 14 8.06 -3.20 -4.08
N HIS A 15 7.90 -3.15 -5.41
CA HIS A 15 6.58 -2.96 -6.03
C HIS A 15 5.66 -4.16 -5.79
N ASP A 16 6.19 -5.36 -5.79
CA ASP A 16 5.40 -6.59 -5.56
C ASP A 16 5.04 -6.71 -4.09
N PHE A 17 6.00 -6.39 -3.21
CA PHE A 17 5.77 -6.36 -1.76
C PHE A 17 4.69 -5.35 -1.37
N ASN A 18 4.75 -4.11 -1.86
CA ASN A 18 3.79 -3.06 -1.51
C ASN A 18 2.35 -3.43 -1.92
N ARG A 19 2.17 -4.07 -3.09
CA ARG A 19 0.85 -4.53 -3.53
C ARG A 19 0.31 -5.65 -2.64
N ALA A 20 1.14 -6.63 -2.28
CA ALA A 20 0.75 -7.70 -1.38
C ALA A 20 0.46 -7.19 0.03
N TYR A 21 1.26 -6.24 0.52
CA TYR A 21 1.10 -5.64 1.85
C TYR A 21 -0.15 -4.75 1.92
N ALA A 22 -0.45 -3.97 0.89
CA ALA A 22 -1.69 -3.21 0.80
C ALA A 22 -2.93 -4.12 0.88
N ALA A 23 -2.93 -5.25 0.17
CA ALA A 23 -4.01 -6.24 0.25
C ALA A 23 -4.12 -6.86 1.66
N TYR A 24 -3.00 -7.10 2.33
CA TYR A 24 -2.98 -7.55 3.71
C TYR A 24 -3.57 -6.49 4.68
N LEU A 25 -3.20 -5.22 4.53
CA LEU A 25 -3.70 -4.12 5.37
C LEU A 25 -5.21 -3.95 5.24
N LYS A 26 -5.76 -4.05 4.01
CA LYS A 26 -7.21 -4.05 3.77
C LYS A 26 -7.92 -5.16 4.53
N ARG A 27 -7.38 -6.38 4.50
CA ARG A 27 -7.96 -7.54 5.19
C ARG A 27 -7.81 -7.47 6.71
N SER A 28 -6.71 -6.88 7.18
CA SER A 28 -6.39 -6.75 8.60
C SER A 28 -7.34 -5.79 9.32
N GLY A 29 -7.86 -4.76 8.62
CA GLY A 29 -8.79 -3.77 9.19
C GLY A 29 -8.19 -2.92 10.31
N LYS A 30 -6.88 -3.02 10.55
CA LYS A 30 -6.15 -2.29 11.60
C LYS A 30 -5.74 -0.87 11.20
N LEU A 31 -5.89 -0.53 9.92
CA LEU A 31 -5.57 0.81 9.42
C LEU A 31 -6.81 1.69 9.54
N GLU A 32 -6.79 2.66 10.43
CA GLU A 32 -7.83 3.68 10.49
C GLU A 32 -7.68 4.60 9.28
N ILE A 33 -8.61 4.50 8.34
CA ILE A 33 -8.63 5.38 7.16
C ILE A 33 -9.22 6.72 7.58
N PRO A 34 -8.49 7.83 7.41
CA PRO A 34 -9.04 9.15 7.67
C PRO A 34 -10.19 9.49 6.73
N LYS A 35 -11.24 10.15 7.24
CA LYS A 35 -12.43 10.54 6.45
C LYS A 35 -12.13 11.46 5.25
N TRP A 36 -10.98 12.13 5.24
CA TRP A 36 -10.58 13.05 4.18
C TRP A 36 -9.87 12.35 3.00
N VAL A 37 -9.61 11.04 3.07
CA VAL A 37 -8.87 10.30 2.02
C VAL A 37 -9.49 10.44 0.62
N ASP A 38 -10.81 10.58 0.54
CA ASP A 38 -11.53 10.74 -0.73
C ASP A 38 -11.58 12.20 -1.24
N LEU A 39 -11.19 13.17 -0.40
CA LEU A 39 -11.30 14.60 -0.67
C LEU A 39 -9.96 15.25 -1.03
N VAL A 40 -8.85 14.62 -0.65
CA VAL A 40 -7.51 15.22 -0.77
C VAL A 40 -6.77 14.77 -2.02
N LYS A 41 -5.90 15.64 -2.50
CA LYS A 41 -4.90 15.32 -3.52
C LYS A 41 -3.62 14.83 -2.83
N THR A 42 -2.86 13.95 -3.47
CA THR A 42 -1.60 13.40 -2.90
C THR A 42 -0.45 14.39 -2.80
N GLY A 43 -0.59 15.61 -3.33
CA GLY A 43 0.42 16.67 -3.28
C GLY A 43 -0.03 17.91 -4.04
N THR A 44 0.55 19.06 -3.70
CA THR A 44 0.20 20.38 -4.28
C THR A 44 0.42 20.45 -5.80
N ASN A 45 1.32 19.64 -6.33
CA ASN A 45 1.65 19.56 -7.75
C ASN A 45 0.72 18.63 -8.56
N LYS A 46 -0.24 17.97 -7.91
CA LYS A 46 -1.17 17.06 -8.59
C LYS A 46 -2.48 17.81 -8.87
N GLU A 47 -2.79 17.94 -10.16
CA GLU A 47 -4.03 18.58 -10.60
C GLU A 47 -5.26 17.70 -10.32
N LEU A 48 -5.11 16.39 -10.50
CA LEU A 48 -6.17 15.38 -10.36
C LEU A 48 -6.08 14.60 -9.05
N ALA A 49 -7.22 14.07 -8.62
CA ALA A 49 -7.30 13.15 -7.49
C ALA A 49 -6.61 11.80 -7.80
N PRO A 50 -6.20 11.05 -6.77
CA PRO A 50 -5.66 9.70 -6.95
C PRO A 50 -6.68 8.79 -7.65
N TYR A 51 -6.23 8.05 -8.67
CA TYR A 51 -7.10 7.14 -9.43
C TYR A 51 -7.44 5.85 -8.67
N ASP A 52 -6.52 5.40 -7.82
CA ASP A 52 -6.71 4.19 -7.02
C ASP A 52 -7.41 4.58 -5.70
N PRO A 53 -8.64 4.11 -5.41
CA PRO A 53 -9.31 4.40 -4.13
C PRO A 53 -8.52 3.84 -2.94
N ASP A 54 -7.68 2.84 -3.19
CA ASP A 54 -6.85 2.19 -2.18
C ASP A 54 -5.43 2.75 -2.12
N TRP A 55 -5.20 3.94 -2.69
CA TRP A 55 -3.90 4.61 -2.70
C TRP A 55 -3.29 4.75 -1.30
N PHE A 56 -4.14 4.89 -0.28
CA PHE A 56 -3.72 5.02 1.11
C PHE A 56 -3.08 3.73 1.63
N TYR A 57 -3.58 2.56 1.23
CA TYR A 57 -3.04 1.25 1.63
C TYR A 57 -1.70 0.93 0.99
N VAL A 58 -1.44 1.45 -0.21
CA VAL A 58 -0.15 1.28 -0.90
C VAL A 58 0.94 2.18 -0.29
N ARG A 59 0.54 3.24 0.42
CA ARG A 59 1.45 4.22 1.04
C ARG A 59 1.67 4.03 2.55
N ALA A 60 0.89 3.17 3.21
CA ALA A 60 1.00 2.88 4.64
C ALA A 60 2.17 1.93 4.93
#